data_AF-A0A0K1QBU0-F1
#
_entry.id   AF-A0A0K1QBU0-F1
#
_cell.length_a   1.000
_cell.length_b   1.000
_cell.length_c   1.000
_cell.angle_alpha   90.00
_cell.angle_beta   90.00
_cell.angle_gamma   90.00
#
_symmetry.space_group_name_H-M   'P 1'
#
loop_
_entity.id
_entity.type
_entity.pdbx_description
1 polymer ?
#
loop_
_entity_poly.entity_id
_entity_poly.type
_entity_poly.pdbx_seq_one_letter_code
_entity_poly.pdbx_strand_id
1 'polypeptide(L)'
;MDALSRMSHHEIGEVIAATHAGMTTEEFAGVVRAWLSTAKHPRFDRPYGECVFQPMLELLTFLRSNGFRTFIVSGGGIDFIRVFSEQLYGVLPAQVIGSSSKTRHELRDGAPVLVKLPDLGSVDDREGKVMNIHLHIGQRPIFAIANADGDLAMLTYTDHAPGTHLSMLVRHDDGEREFAYDRDGTFWGKLDAGLDTARKAGWTVVSPRSEWAAMFPADRRAGRVRTRQRLPRRHVRPILRSRTT
;
A
#
# COMPACT_ATOMS: atom_id res chain seq x y z
N MET A 1 -5.40 6.85 -21.88
CA MET A 1 -4.95 7.20 -20.51
C MET A 1 -5.30 8.65 -20.15
N ASP A 2 -5.42 9.55 -21.14
CA ASP A 2 -5.74 10.97 -20.96
C ASP A 2 -7.04 11.28 -20.20
N ALA A 3 -8.09 10.47 -20.37
CA ALA A 3 -9.35 10.69 -19.66
C ALA A 3 -9.24 10.48 -18.14
N LEU A 4 -8.51 9.45 -17.70
CA LEU A 4 -8.30 9.14 -16.28
C LEU A 4 -7.41 10.19 -15.58
N SER A 5 -6.47 10.80 -16.30
CA SER A 5 -5.60 11.84 -15.75
C SER A 5 -6.30 13.14 -15.33
N ARG A 6 -7.57 13.31 -15.74
CA ARG A 6 -8.39 14.50 -15.44
C ARG A 6 -9.50 14.23 -14.42
N MET A 7 -9.67 12.98 -14.01
CA MET A 7 -10.69 12.57 -13.05
C MET A 7 -10.17 12.70 -11.62
N SER A 8 -11.06 13.02 -10.69
CA SER A 8 -10.82 12.98 -9.24
C SER A 8 -10.74 11.55 -8.72
N HIS A 9 -10.18 11.35 -7.51
CA HIS A 9 -10.16 10.03 -6.86
C HIS A 9 -11.56 9.42 -6.71
N HIS A 10 -12.59 10.26 -6.49
CA HIS A 10 -13.97 9.80 -6.38
C HIS A 10 -14.50 9.24 -7.70
N GLU A 11 -14.39 9.99 -8.79
CA GLU A 11 -14.85 9.57 -10.13
C GLU A 11 -14.14 8.30 -10.59
N ILE A 12 -12.85 8.17 -10.30
CA ILE A 12 -12.09 6.96 -10.60
C ILE A 12 -12.54 5.80 -9.72
N GLY A 13 -12.82 6.07 -8.44
CA GLY A 13 -13.43 5.10 -7.54
C GLY A 13 -14.74 4.54 -8.07
N GLU A 14 -15.61 5.39 -8.63
CA GLU A 14 -16.87 4.99 -9.25
C GLU A 14 -16.65 4.12 -10.50
N VAL A 15 -15.72 4.50 -11.38
CA VAL A 15 -15.37 3.69 -12.57
C VAL A 15 -14.81 2.32 -12.16
N ILE A 16 -13.91 2.28 -11.16
CA ILE A 16 -13.35 1.04 -10.65
C ILE A 16 -14.43 0.18 -9.98
N ALA A 17 -15.34 0.77 -9.20
CA ALA A 17 -16.44 0.05 -8.58
C ALA A 17 -17.37 -0.56 -9.62
N ALA A 18 -17.75 0.20 -10.66
CA ALA A 18 -18.62 -0.26 -11.73
C ALA A 18 -18.01 -1.41 -12.55
N THR A 19 -16.71 -1.36 -12.84
CA THR A 19 -16.03 -2.35 -13.68
C THR A 19 -15.83 -3.73 -13.03
N HIS A 20 -15.93 -3.81 -11.70
CA HIS A 20 -15.76 -5.07 -10.95
C HIS A 20 -17.02 -5.47 -10.17
N ALA A 21 -18.14 -4.77 -10.41
CA ALA A 21 -19.41 -5.08 -9.76
C ALA A 21 -19.91 -6.48 -10.12
N GLY A 22 -20.51 -7.17 -9.14
CA GLY A 22 -21.04 -8.53 -9.30
C GLY A 22 -20.03 -9.65 -9.06
N MET A 23 -18.72 -9.36 -9.07
CA MET A 23 -17.68 -10.28 -8.65
C MET A 23 -17.67 -10.45 -7.13
N THR A 24 -17.29 -11.63 -6.66
CA THR A 24 -16.93 -11.86 -5.26
C THR A 24 -15.58 -11.20 -4.95
N THR A 25 -15.35 -10.91 -3.67
CA THR A 25 -14.05 -10.42 -3.18
C THR A 25 -12.90 -11.39 -3.49
N GLU A 26 -13.17 -12.69 -3.48
CA GLU A 26 -12.22 -13.76 -3.75
C GLU A 26 -11.86 -13.85 -5.24
N GLU A 27 -12.85 -13.72 -6.13
CA GLU A 27 -12.64 -13.63 -7.58
C GLU A 27 -11.81 -12.40 -7.93
N PHE A 28 -12.16 -11.24 -7.37
CA PHE A 28 -11.38 -10.01 -7.57
C PHE A 28 -9.93 -10.18 -7.09
N ALA A 29 -9.73 -10.75 -5.90
CA ALA A 29 -8.39 -11.05 -5.41
C ALA A 29 -7.62 -12.00 -6.34
N GLY A 30 -8.31 -12.96 -6.98
CA GLY A 30 -7.75 -13.82 -8.02
C GLY A 30 -7.26 -13.05 -9.26
N VAL A 31 -8.09 -12.13 -9.76
CA VAL A 31 -7.74 -11.24 -10.88
C VAL A 31 -6.50 -10.40 -10.55
N VAL A 32 -6.46 -9.80 -9.35
CA VAL A 32 -5.32 -8.99 -8.91
C VAL A 32 -4.04 -9.82 -8.81
N ARG A 33 -4.10 -11.03 -8.24
CA ARG A 33 -2.95 -11.95 -8.18
C ARG A 33 -2.43 -12.31 -9.58
N ALA A 34 -3.33 -12.63 -10.50
CA ALA A 34 -2.98 -12.96 -11.87
C ALA A 34 -2.29 -11.77 -12.56
N TRP A 35 -2.84 -10.56 -12.41
CA TRP A 35 -2.24 -9.35 -12.94
C TRP A 35 -0.84 -9.09 -12.34
N LEU A 36 -0.69 -9.11 -11.01
CA LEU A 36 0.59 -8.89 -10.34
C LEU A 36 1.68 -9.90 -10.75
N SER A 37 1.30 -11.13 -11.13
CA SER A 37 2.24 -12.16 -11.54
C SER A 37 2.89 -11.93 -12.91
N THR A 38 2.26 -11.09 -13.74
CA THR A 38 2.66 -10.86 -15.14
C THR A 38 2.98 -9.41 -15.46
N ALA A 39 2.34 -8.47 -14.76
CA ALA A 39 2.47 -7.05 -15.01
C ALA A 39 3.85 -6.53 -14.58
N LYS A 40 4.46 -5.75 -15.48
CA LYS A 40 5.73 -5.07 -15.25
C LYS A 40 5.58 -3.56 -15.41
N HIS A 41 6.35 -2.82 -14.64
CA HIS A 41 6.48 -1.39 -14.80
C HIS A 41 7.25 -1.07 -16.11
N PRO A 42 6.70 -0.26 -17.03
CA PRO A 42 7.24 -0.09 -18.38
C PRO A 42 8.63 0.57 -18.40
N ARG A 43 8.88 1.52 -17.49
CA ARG A 43 10.20 2.18 -17.40
C ARG A 43 11.30 1.27 -16.85
N PHE A 44 10.95 0.43 -15.88
CA PHE A 44 11.95 -0.35 -15.12
C PHE A 44 12.09 -1.77 -15.64
N ASP A 45 11.16 -2.25 -16.47
CA ASP A 45 11.02 -3.64 -16.91
C ASP A 45 11.03 -4.67 -15.75
N ARG A 46 10.48 -4.24 -14.61
CA ARG A 46 10.42 -5.05 -13.37
C ARG A 46 8.98 -5.32 -12.98
N PRO A 47 8.68 -6.48 -12.36
CA PRO A 47 7.37 -6.70 -11.75
C PRO A 47 7.01 -5.55 -10.80
N TYR A 48 5.75 -5.14 -10.78
CA TYR A 48 5.32 -4.03 -9.90
C TYR A 48 5.64 -4.30 -8.42
N GLY A 49 5.55 -5.56 -7.97
CA GLY A 49 5.92 -5.95 -6.60
C GLY A 49 7.41 -5.83 -6.27
N GLU A 50 8.27 -5.59 -7.25
CA GLU A 50 9.69 -5.28 -7.07
C GLU A 50 10.01 -3.78 -7.17
N CYS A 51 9.04 -2.96 -7.58
CA CYS A 51 9.14 -1.50 -7.65
C CYS A 51 8.74 -0.85 -6.31
N VAL A 52 9.11 -1.50 -5.20
CA VAL A 52 8.88 -1.02 -3.82
C VAL A 52 10.13 -0.36 -3.29
N PHE A 53 10.00 0.66 -2.42
CA PHE A 53 11.17 1.38 -1.93
C PHE A 53 11.90 0.61 -0.83
N GLN A 54 13.18 0.29 -1.08
CA GLN A 54 14.00 -0.48 -0.13
C GLN A 54 14.10 0.20 1.24
N PRO A 55 14.37 1.51 1.36
CA PRO A 55 14.43 2.19 2.66
C PRO A 55 13.08 2.16 3.41
N MET A 56 11.97 2.10 2.68
CA MET A 56 10.64 1.99 3.30
C MET A 56 10.37 0.59 3.87
N LEU A 57 10.89 -0.46 3.23
CA LEU A 57 10.84 -1.82 3.79
C LEU A 57 11.66 -1.93 5.08
N GLU A 58 12.84 -1.31 5.09
CA GLU A 58 13.70 -1.22 6.27
C GLU A 58 13.02 -0.45 7.39
N LEU A 59 12.43 0.71 7.10
CA LEU A 59 11.67 1.50 8.06
C LEU A 59 10.51 0.71 8.66
N LEU A 60 9.69 0.05 7.83
CA LEU A 60 8.58 -0.79 8.31
C LEU A 60 9.07 -1.91 9.24
N THR A 61 10.20 -2.54 8.91
CA THR A 61 10.81 -3.58 9.73
C THR A 61 11.33 -3.02 11.05
N PHE A 62 12.01 -1.87 11.01
CA PHE A 62 12.49 -1.17 12.19
C PHE A 62 11.36 -0.79 13.13
N LEU A 63 10.28 -0.17 12.62
CA LEU A 63 9.12 0.23 13.39
C LEU A 63 8.48 -0.97 14.11
N ARG A 64 8.19 -2.05 13.39
CA ARG A 64 7.60 -3.25 13.99
C ARG A 64 8.49 -3.89 15.04
N SER A 65 9.80 -3.92 14.81
CA SER A 65 10.78 -4.44 15.78
C SER A 65 10.82 -3.61 17.07
N ASN A 66 10.37 -2.36 17.03
CA ASN A 66 10.26 -1.45 18.16
C ASN A 66 8.80 -1.31 18.68
N GLY A 67 7.93 -2.28 18.38
CA GLY A 67 6.57 -2.35 18.94
C GLY A 67 5.53 -1.46 18.27
N PHE A 68 5.86 -0.79 17.15
CA PHE A 68 4.86 -0.06 16.39
C PHE A 68 3.95 -1.03 15.62
N ARG A 69 2.66 -0.69 15.57
CA ARG A 69 1.71 -1.28 14.62
C ARG A 69 1.73 -0.44 13.35
N THR A 70 2.12 -1.04 12.23
CA THR A 70 2.22 -0.36 10.94
C THR A 70 0.94 -0.55 10.13
N PHE A 71 0.38 0.54 9.62
CA PHE A 71 -0.83 0.54 8.78
C PHE A 71 -0.53 1.14 7.40
N ILE A 72 -1.29 0.73 6.39
CA ILE A 72 -1.36 1.41 5.08
C ILE A 72 -2.65 2.21 5.05
N VAL A 73 -2.58 3.48 4.65
CA VAL A 73 -3.73 4.39 4.47
C VAL A 73 -3.61 5.01 3.08
N SER A 74 -4.46 4.59 2.14
CA SER A 74 -4.25 4.81 0.71
C SER A 74 -5.55 5.10 -0.04
N GLY A 75 -5.53 6.12 -0.91
CA GLY A 75 -6.63 6.36 -1.84
C GLY A 75 -6.88 5.21 -2.82
N GLY A 76 -5.95 4.25 -2.94
CA GLY A 76 -6.11 3.03 -3.73
C GLY A 76 -7.13 2.04 -3.15
N GLY A 77 -7.61 1.14 -4.00
CA GLY A 77 -8.62 0.15 -3.62
C GLY A 77 -8.14 -0.81 -2.51
N ILE A 78 -8.87 -0.86 -1.38
CA ILE A 78 -8.52 -1.66 -0.21
C ILE A 78 -8.33 -3.16 -0.53
N ASP A 79 -9.23 -3.73 -1.33
CA ASP A 79 -9.17 -5.14 -1.73
C ASP A 79 -8.00 -5.43 -2.67
N PHE A 80 -7.57 -4.44 -3.46
CA PHE A 80 -6.41 -4.57 -4.33
C PHE A 80 -5.12 -4.60 -3.50
N ILE A 81 -4.97 -3.68 -2.55
CA ILE A 81 -3.77 -3.57 -1.71
C ILE A 81 -3.62 -4.79 -0.79
N ARG A 82 -4.72 -5.27 -0.20
CA ARG A 82 -4.73 -6.45 0.69
C ARG A 82 -4.19 -7.72 0.05
N VAL A 83 -4.23 -7.83 -1.29
CA VAL A 83 -3.71 -9.01 -2.01
C VAL A 83 -2.19 -9.15 -1.87
N PHE A 84 -1.45 -8.05 -1.68
CA PHE A 84 0.01 -8.07 -1.65
C PHE A 84 0.63 -7.40 -0.42
N SER A 85 -0.14 -6.69 0.40
CA SER A 85 0.38 -5.90 1.52
C SER A 85 1.22 -6.71 2.50
N GLU A 86 0.76 -7.92 2.86
CA GLU A 86 1.46 -8.75 3.83
C GLU A 86 2.77 -9.29 3.25
N GLN A 87 2.72 -9.82 2.02
CA GLN A 87 3.90 -10.39 1.37
C GLN A 87 4.98 -9.35 1.07
N LEU A 88 4.59 -8.15 0.63
CA LEU A 88 5.55 -7.12 0.22
C LEU A 88 6.00 -6.22 1.38
N TYR A 89 5.10 -5.87 2.28
CA TYR A 89 5.34 -4.86 3.32
C TYR A 89 5.33 -5.42 4.74
N GLY A 90 4.91 -6.67 4.94
CA GLY A 90 4.65 -7.22 6.28
C GLY A 90 3.50 -6.53 7.00
N VAL A 91 2.57 -5.93 6.24
CA VAL A 91 1.37 -5.25 6.77
C VAL A 91 0.16 -6.15 6.54
N LEU A 92 -0.47 -6.61 7.62
CA LEU A 92 -1.59 -7.53 7.55
C LEU A 92 -2.78 -6.91 6.81
N PRO A 93 -3.64 -7.70 6.15
CA PRO A 93 -4.84 -7.16 5.48
C PRO A 93 -5.77 -6.36 6.40
N ALA A 94 -5.80 -6.70 7.69
CA ALA A 94 -6.55 -5.97 8.73
C ALA A 94 -5.92 -4.60 9.10
N GLN A 95 -4.68 -4.34 8.68
CA GLN A 95 -3.95 -3.10 8.86
C GLN A 95 -3.88 -2.26 7.57
N VAL A 96 -4.69 -2.63 6.56
CA VAL A 96 -4.85 -1.87 5.32
C VAL A 96 -6.16 -1.11 5.38
N ILE A 97 -6.08 0.20 5.18
CA ILE A 97 -7.16 1.14 4.99
C ILE A 97 -7.03 1.67 3.56
N GLY A 98 -8.14 1.70 2.84
CA GLY A 98 -8.16 2.30 1.52
C GLY A 98 -9.56 2.51 0.99
N SER A 99 -9.65 3.11 -0.19
CA SER A 99 -10.93 3.32 -0.87
C SER A 99 -11.63 1.98 -1.13
N SER A 100 -12.94 1.94 -1.00
CA SER A 100 -13.73 0.71 -1.07
C SER A 100 -15.03 0.89 -1.84
N SER A 101 -15.52 -0.21 -2.41
CA SER A 101 -16.90 -0.33 -2.87
C SER A 101 -17.73 -0.98 -1.76
N LYS A 102 -19.04 -0.74 -1.74
CA LYS A 102 -19.94 -1.51 -0.87
C LYS A 102 -19.90 -2.99 -1.24
N THR A 103 -20.19 -3.85 -0.28
CA THR A 103 -20.33 -5.29 -0.48
C THR A 103 -21.68 -5.76 0.06
N ARG A 104 -22.24 -6.81 -0.55
CA ARG A 104 -23.38 -7.54 0.01
C ARG A 104 -23.02 -9.00 0.25
N HIS A 105 -23.59 -9.56 1.31
CA HIS A 105 -23.53 -10.99 1.57
C HIS A 105 -24.53 -11.73 0.68
N GLU A 106 -24.08 -12.81 0.04
CA GLU A 106 -24.89 -13.71 -0.78
C GLU A 106 -24.56 -15.17 -0.45
N LEU A 107 -25.48 -16.08 -0.76
CA LEU A 107 -25.17 -17.50 -0.89
C LEU A 107 -25.06 -17.84 -2.39
N ARG A 108 -23.87 -18.28 -2.83
CA ARG A 108 -23.65 -18.79 -4.20
C ARG A 108 -23.22 -20.25 -4.10
N ASP A 109 -23.94 -21.14 -4.79
CA ASP A 109 -23.71 -22.59 -4.76
C ASP A 109 -23.64 -23.17 -3.33
N GLY A 110 -24.45 -22.62 -2.42
CA GLY A 110 -24.52 -23.04 -1.01
C GLY A 110 -23.40 -22.49 -0.11
N ALA A 111 -22.48 -21.68 -0.64
CA ALA A 111 -21.41 -21.05 0.13
C ALA A 111 -21.66 -19.54 0.37
N PRO A 112 -21.40 -19.01 1.58
CA PRO A 112 -21.48 -17.57 1.85
C PRO A 112 -20.33 -16.84 1.17
N VAL A 113 -20.65 -15.78 0.45
CA VAL A 113 -19.69 -14.94 -0.26
C VAL A 113 -19.99 -13.45 -0.05
N LEU A 114 -18.97 -12.61 -0.24
CA LEU A 114 -19.12 -11.16 -0.32
C LEU A 114 -19.01 -10.70 -1.76
N VAL A 115 -20.05 -10.05 -2.25
CA VAL A 115 -20.16 -9.58 -3.63
C VAL A 115 -19.98 -8.07 -3.68
N LYS A 116 -19.08 -7.61 -4.55
CA LYS A 116 -18.79 -6.18 -4.76
C LYS A 116 -19.96 -5.52 -5.50
N LEU A 117 -20.40 -4.39 -4.98
CA LEU A 117 -21.45 -3.55 -5.56
C LEU A 117 -20.84 -2.43 -6.41
N PRO A 118 -21.59 -1.85 -7.37
CA PRO A 118 -21.12 -0.71 -8.15
C PRO A 118 -21.04 0.58 -7.30
N ASP A 119 -21.64 0.59 -6.12
CA ASP A 119 -21.64 1.71 -5.19
C ASP A 119 -20.30 1.88 -4.48
N LEU A 120 -19.86 3.13 -4.39
CA LEU A 120 -18.74 3.52 -3.54
C LEU A 120 -19.10 3.32 -2.06
N GLY A 121 -18.16 2.75 -1.30
CA GLY A 121 -18.26 2.55 0.15
C GLY A 121 -17.62 3.70 0.90
N SER A 122 -16.30 3.80 0.82
CA SER A 122 -15.50 4.88 1.41
C SER A 122 -14.42 5.35 0.43
N VAL A 123 -14.09 6.63 0.46
CA VAL A 123 -12.96 7.23 -0.28
C VAL A 123 -11.88 7.58 0.74
N ASP A 124 -10.70 6.96 0.60
CA ASP A 124 -9.60 7.12 1.53
C ASP A 124 -8.53 8.09 1.01
N ASP A 125 -8.96 9.30 0.65
CA ASP A 125 -8.09 10.37 0.18
C ASP A 125 -8.38 11.67 0.93
N ARG A 126 -7.37 12.53 1.10
CA ARG A 126 -7.47 13.82 1.81
C ARG A 126 -8.08 13.68 3.20
N GLU A 127 -9.12 14.43 3.52
CA GLU A 127 -9.85 14.36 4.80
C GLU A 127 -10.45 12.96 5.03
N GLY A 128 -10.75 12.22 3.94
CA GLY A 128 -11.16 10.81 3.97
C GLY A 128 -10.19 9.95 4.77
N LYS A 129 -8.88 10.18 4.63
CA LYS A 129 -7.85 9.46 5.40
C LYS A 129 -8.02 9.63 6.91
N VAL A 130 -8.31 10.85 7.36
CA VAL A 130 -8.50 11.14 8.79
C VAL A 130 -9.75 10.44 9.31
N MET A 131 -10.86 10.51 8.56
CA MET A 131 -12.11 9.84 8.91
C MET A 131 -11.94 8.31 8.98
N ASN A 132 -11.25 7.73 8.00
CA ASN A 132 -11.04 6.28 7.95
C ASN A 132 -10.02 5.79 9.00
N ILE A 133 -8.99 6.57 9.32
CA ILE A 133 -8.10 6.28 10.46
C ILE A 133 -8.93 6.17 11.74
N HIS A 134 -9.83 7.13 12.00
CA HIS A 134 -10.71 7.06 13.16
C HIS A 134 -11.63 5.84 13.10
N LEU A 135 -12.27 5.59 11.96
CA LEU A 135 -13.22 4.48 11.78
C LEU A 135 -12.58 3.10 11.99
N HIS A 136 -11.39 2.89 11.42
CA HIS A 136 -10.76 1.56 11.39
C HIS A 136 -9.79 1.32 12.54
N ILE A 137 -9.07 2.35 12.99
CA ILE A 137 -8.04 2.22 14.03
C ILE A 137 -8.58 2.68 15.39
N GLY A 138 -9.46 3.67 15.41
CA GLY A 138 -9.96 4.29 16.64
C GLY A 138 -8.88 5.05 17.43
N GLN A 139 -7.69 5.25 16.84
CA GLN A 139 -6.54 5.88 17.49
C GLN A 139 -5.83 6.80 16.51
N ARG A 140 -5.41 7.97 17.02
CA ARG A 140 -4.59 8.91 16.26
C ARG A 140 -3.16 8.36 16.11
N PRO A 141 -2.59 8.33 14.90
CA PRO A 141 -1.19 7.97 14.71
C PRO A 141 -0.26 8.94 15.42
N ILE A 142 0.89 8.46 15.88
CA ILE A 142 2.01 9.30 16.36
C ILE A 142 3.13 9.39 15.32
N PHE A 143 3.06 8.62 14.24
CA PHE A 143 3.98 8.71 13.11
C PHE A 143 3.22 8.48 11.82
N ALA A 144 3.39 9.39 10.86
CA ALA A 144 2.86 9.25 9.52
C ALA A 144 3.91 9.68 8.49
N ILE A 145 3.98 8.93 7.39
CA ILE A 145 4.81 9.22 6.24
C ILE A 145 3.96 9.19 4.98
N ALA A 146 4.16 10.15 4.09
CA ALA A 146 3.37 10.33 2.89
C ALA A 146 4.16 11.03 1.77
N ASN A 147 3.55 11.26 0.60
CA ASN A 147 4.26 11.82 -0.56
C ASN A 147 3.42 12.74 -1.44
N ALA A 148 2.15 13.03 -1.11
CA ALA A 148 1.30 13.89 -1.91
C ALA A 148 0.44 14.85 -1.07
N ASP A 149 -0.14 15.87 -1.71
CA ASP A 149 -1.09 16.80 -1.08
C ASP A 149 -2.38 16.09 -0.62
N GLY A 150 -2.71 14.94 -1.23
CA GLY A 150 -3.78 14.04 -0.75
C GLY A 150 -3.54 13.51 0.67
N ASP A 151 -2.32 13.60 1.18
CA ASP A 151 -1.97 13.14 2.53
C ASP A 151 -1.93 14.27 3.57
N LEU A 152 -2.09 15.53 3.14
CA LEU A 152 -1.88 16.70 3.99
C LEU A 152 -2.74 16.65 5.26
N ALA A 153 -4.00 16.23 5.14
CA ALA A 153 -4.90 16.11 6.28
C ALA A 153 -4.43 15.03 7.27
N MET A 154 -3.94 13.87 6.78
CA MET A 154 -3.42 12.79 7.62
C MET A 154 -2.14 13.19 8.36
N LEU A 155 -1.21 13.85 7.66
CA LEU A 155 0.02 14.35 8.27
C LEU A 155 -0.27 15.43 9.31
N THR A 156 -1.15 16.39 9.00
CA THR A 156 -1.57 17.43 9.96
C THR A 156 -2.26 16.82 11.18
N TYR A 157 -3.12 15.82 10.97
CA TYR A 157 -3.77 15.11 12.07
C TYR A 157 -2.77 14.41 12.99
N THR A 158 -1.73 13.80 12.42
CA THR A 158 -0.64 13.14 13.16
C THR A 158 0.26 14.14 13.89
N ASP A 159 0.55 15.29 13.27
CA ASP A 159 1.36 16.38 13.83
C ASP A 159 0.73 17.07 15.04
N HIS A 160 -0.56 16.83 15.28
CA HIS A 160 -1.27 17.33 16.46
C HIS A 160 -1.55 16.21 17.47
N ALA A 161 -0.86 15.07 17.37
CA ALA A 161 -0.97 14.01 18.36
C ALA A 161 -0.31 14.44 19.69
N PRO A 162 -0.90 14.08 20.84
CA PRO A 162 -0.30 14.38 22.13
C PRO A 162 1.03 13.62 22.29
N GLY A 163 2.01 14.27 22.92
CA GLY A 163 3.33 13.68 23.16
C GLY A 163 4.22 13.70 21.91
N THR A 164 5.26 12.86 21.89
CA THR A 164 6.20 12.77 20.78
C THR A 164 5.52 12.20 19.55
N HIS A 165 5.55 12.96 18.45
CA HIS A 165 5.00 12.58 17.16
C HIS A 165 5.96 12.98 16.04
N LEU A 166 5.72 12.42 14.85
CA LEU A 166 6.50 12.72 13.65
C LEU A 166 5.59 12.72 12.42
N SER A 167 5.70 13.78 11.63
CA SER A 167 5.13 13.86 10.29
C SER A 167 6.25 13.97 9.27
N MET A 168 6.21 13.12 8.25
CA MET A 168 7.28 13.00 7.26
C MET A 168 6.74 12.95 5.83
N LEU A 169 7.45 13.61 4.92
CA LEU A 169 7.19 13.58 3.49
C LEU A 169 8.36 12.93 2.75
N VAL A 170 8.05 12.12 1.74
CA VAL A 170 9.01 11.72 0.71
C VAL A 170 8.79 12.61 -0.50
N ARG A 171 9.80 13.39 -0.88
CA ARG A 171 9.76 14.22 -2.08
C ARG A 171 10.42 13.46 -3.24
N HIS A 172 9.66 13.11 -4.27
CA HIS A 172 10.19 12.44 -5.45
C HIS A 172 11.06 13.40 -6.27
N ASP A 173 12.36 13.40 -6.03
CA ASP A 173 13.31 14.31 -6.66
C ASP A 173 14.42 13.59 -7.43
N ASP A 174 14.33 12.28 -7.63
CA ASP A 174 15.35 11.49 -8.30
C ASP A 174 14.89 10.99 -9.67
N GLY A 175 15.03 11.86 -10.67
CA GLY A 175 14.65 11.55 -12.05
C GLY A 175 15.52 10.49 -12.72
N GLU A 176 16.70 10.16 -12.17
CA GLU A 176 17.60 9.16 -12.75
C GLU A 176 17.22 7.75 -12.29
N ARG A 177 17.11 7.56 -10.97
CA ARG A 177 16.88 6.25 -10.35
C ARG A 177 15.39 5.92 -10.20
N GLU A 178 14.52 6.93 -10.14
CA GLU A 178 13.07 6.79 -10.07
C GLU A 178 12.39 7.88 -10.90
N PHE A 179 11.68 8.84 -10.31
CA PHE A 179 11.03 9.95 -10.98
C PHE A 179 11.31 11.25 -10.21
N ALA A 180 11.19 12.37 -10.93
CA ALA A 180 11.25 13.70 -10.33
C ALA A 180 9.94 14.41 -10.62
N TYR A 181 9.12 14.59 -9.58
CA TYR A 181 7.88 15.36 -9.62
C TYR A 181 7.52 15.86 -8.23
N ASP A 182 6.98 17.07 -8.16
CA ASP A 182 6.41 17.63 -6.94
C ASP A 182 5.23 18.56 -7.24
N ARG A 183 5.45 19.86 -7.42
CA ARG A 183 4.40 20.89 -7.55
C ARG A 183 3.63 20.81 -8.86
N ASP A 184 4.33 20.48 -9.93
CA ASP A 184 3.77 20.31 -11.28
C ASP A 184 3.32 18.86 -11.55
N GLY A 185 3.28 18.03 -10.51
CA GLY A 185 2.79 16.65 -10.61
C GLY A 185 1.31 16.58 -10.98
N THR A 186 0.90 15.45 -11.54
CA THR A 186 -0.53 15.14 -11.71
C THR A 186 -1.21 14.99 -10.35
N PHE A 187 -2.55 14.98 -10.33
CA PHE A 187 -3.33 14.83 -9.10
C PHE A 187 -2.95 13.60 -8.23
N TRP A 188 -2.35 12.56 -8.82
CA TRP A 188 -1.90 11.34 -8.13
C TRP A 188 -0.68 11.51 -7.24
N GLY A 189 0.15 12.53 -7.50
CA GLY A 189 1.45 12.70 -6.85
C GLY A 189 1.87 14.15 -6.68
N LYS A 190 0.94 15.10 -6.91
CA LYS A 190 1.19 16.51 -6.70
C LYS A 190 1.52 16.74 -5.23
N LEU A 191 2.68 17.34 -4.98
CA LEU A 191 3.18 17.69 -3.66
C LEU A 191 3.59 19.16 -3.66
N ASP A 192 2.65 20.03 -3.33
CA ASP A 192 2.75 21.49 -3.45
C ASP A 192 2.46 22.14 -2.09
N ALA A 193 1.20 22.07 -1.65
CA ALA A 193 0.79 22.56 -0.34
C ALA A 193 1.47 21.79 0.80
N GLY A 194 1.77 20.50 0.59
CA GLY A 194 2.51 19.65 1.51
C GLY A 194 3.92 20.17 1.78
N LEU A 195 4.66 20.62 0.75
CA LEU A 195 6.01 21.17 0.94
C LEU A 195 5.99 22.49 1.71
N ASP A 196 5.02 23.36 1.42
CA ASP A 196 4.89 24.64 2.12
C ASP A 196 4.47 24.43 3.58
N THR A 197 3.61 23.44 3.84
CA THR A 197 3.21 23.08 5.20
C THR A 197 4.38 22.47 5.96
N ALA A 198 5.11 21.52 5.37
CA ALA A 198 6.27 20.91 5.98
C ALA A 198 7.32 21.93 6.41
N ARG A 199 7.61 22.93 5.55
CA ARG A 199 8.52 24.03 5.90
C ARG A 199 8.03 24.83 7.11
N LYS A 200 6.73 25.13 7.18
CA LYS A 200 6.14 25.95 8.26
C LYS A 200 6.03 25.18 9.58
N ALA A 201 5.67 23.90 9.52
CA ALA A 201 5.42 23.04 10.68
C ALA A 201 6.67 22.27 11.14
N GLY A 202 7.78 22.36 10.41
CA GLY A 202 9.02 21.65 10.75
C GLY A 202 8.97 20.14 10.48
N TRP A 203 8.13 19.69 9.54
CA TRP A 203 8.07 18.27 9.16
C TRP A 203 9.36 17.84 8.46
N THR A 204 9.70 16.57 8.62
CA THR A 204 10.85 15.98 7.92
C THR A 204 10.48 15.80 6.44
N VAL A 205 11.33 16.29 5.53
CA VAL A 205 11.17 16.06 4.08
C VAL A 205 12.40 15.28 3.61
N VAL A 206 12.17 14.01 3.26
CA VAL A 206 13.19 13.07 2.76
C VAL A 206 13.38 13.29 1.27
N SER A 207 14.65 13.44 0.86
CA SER A 207 15.07 13.41 -0.54
C SER A 207 15.65 12.04 -0.88
N PRO A 208 14.95 11.19 -1.66
CA PRO A 208 15.51 9.95 -2.19
C PRO A 208 16.83 10.17 -2.92
N ARG A 209 16.95 11.28 -3.68
CA ARG A 209 18.19 11.60 -4.41
C ARG A 209 19.42 11.64 -3.51
N SER A 210 19.35 12.36 -2.39
CA SER A 210 20.51 12.55 -1.50
C SER A 210 20.61 11.54 -0.36
N GLU A 211 19.49 10.94 0.07
CA GLU A 211 19.44 10.18 1.32
C GLU A 211 19.30 8.67 1.11
N TRP A 212 18.81 8.22 -0.05
CA TRP A 212 18.60 6.79 -0.27
C TRP A 212 19.78 6.18 -1.02
N ALA A 213 20.45 5.22 -0.40
CA ALA A 213 21.54 4.47 -1.03
C ALA A 213 21.04 3.56 -2.19
N ALA A 214 19.81 3.06 -2.08
CA ALA A 214 19.15 2.27 -3.11
C ALA A 214 17.67 2.63 -3.20
N MET A 215 17.13 2.71 -4.43
CA MET A 215 15.70 2.94 -4.63
C MET A 215 14.89 1.67 -4.36
N PHE A 216 15.25 0.59 -5.05
CA PHE A 216 14.51 -0.67 -5.05
C PHE A 216 15.38 -1.81 -4.50
N PRO A 217 14.77 -2.88 -3.94
CA PRO A 217 15.51 -4.08 -3.59
C PRO A 217 16.30 -4.61 -4.78
N ALA A 218 17.45 -5.25 -4.50
CA ALA A 218 18.22 -5.94 -5.53
C ALA A 218 17.34 -6.99 -6.24
N ASP A 219 17.52 -7.13 -7.55
CA ASP A 219 16.77 -8.09 -8.35
C ASP A 219 16.97 -9.50 -7.79
N ARG A 220 15.87 -10.13 -7.33
CA ARG A 220 15.88 -11.48 -6.76
C ARG A 220 16.37 -12.53 -7.77
N ARG A 221 16.36 -12.22 -9.07
CA ARG A 221 16.89 -13.07 -10.14
C ARG A 221 18.42 -12.97 -10.27
N ALA A 222 18.99 -11.78 -10.08
CA ALA A 222 20.44 -11.56 -10.14
C ALA A 222 21.20 -12.24 -8.98
N GLY A 223 20.53 -12.51 -7.86
CA GLY A 223 21.09 -13.24 -6.72
C GLY A 223 21.19 -14.77 -6.88
N ARG A 224 20.66 -15.36 -7.96
CA ARG A 224 20.81 -16.80 -8.26
C ARG A 224 22.10 -17.09 -9.05
N VAL A 225 23.23 -16.55 -8.62
CA VAL A 225 24.53 -17.11 -8.99
C VAL A 225 24.77 -18.34 -8.11
N ARG A 226 24.94 -19.47 -8.79
CA ARG A 226 25.08 -20.85 -8.28
C ARG A 226 25.81 -20.99 -6.94
N THR A 227 25.06 -21.17 -5.86
CA THR A 227 25.50 -21.98 -4.72
C THR A 227 24.72 -23.30 -4.72
N ARG A 228 25.30 -24.31 -5.40
CA ARG A 228 24.94 -25.71 -5.12
C ARG A 228 25.51 -26.07 -3.74
N GLN A 229 24.83 -25.67 -2.67
CA GLN A 229 25.01 -26.33 -1.38
C GLN A 229 24.01 -27.48 -1.29
N ARG A 230 24.54 -28.70 -1.31
CA ARG A 230 23.80 -29.93 -0.95
C ARG A 230 23.38 -29.82 0.51
N LEU A 231 22.08 -29.69 0.77
CA LEU A 231 21.52 -29.92 2.09
C LEU A 231 21.45 -31.43 2.39
N PRO A 232 21.85 -31.90 3.58
CA PRO A 232 21.72 -33.30 3.95
C PRO A 232 20.26 -33.65 4.23
N ARG A 233 19.83 -34.82 3.74
CA ARG A 233 18.49 -35.38 3.97
C ARG A 233 18.28 -35.62 5.47
N ARG A 234 17.46 -34.81 6.14
CA ARG A 234 16.90 -35.16 7.45
C ARG A 234 15.59 -35.91 7.25
N HIS A 235 15.52 -37.09 7.89
CA HIS A 235 14.35 -37.94 7.94
C HIS A 235 13.22 -37.25 8.71
N VAL A 236 12.09 -37.02 8.04
CA VAL A 236 10.83 -36.69 8.70
C VAL A 236 10.09 -38.01 8.90
N ARG A 237 9.86 -38.41 10.16
CA ARG A 237 8.98 -39.54 10.50
C ARG A 237 7.52 -39.09 10.38
N PRO A 238 6.61 -39.94 9.89
CA PRO A 238 5.19 -39.62 9.82
C PRO A 238 4.54 -39.73 11.20
N ILE A 239 3.76 -38.72 11.58
CA ILE A 239 2.85 -38.78 12.72
C ILE A 239 1.64 -39.61 12.29
N LEU A 240 1.40 -40.71 13.02
CA LEU A 240 0.35 -41.68 12.78
C LEU A 240 -1.06 -41.09 12.94
N ARG A 241 -1.96 -41.61 12.11
CA ARG A 241 -3.42 -41.51 12.21
C ARG A 241 -3.98 -42.31 13.39
N SER A 242 -5.10 -41.78 13.88
CA SER A 242 -6.28 -42.42 14.50
C SER A 242 -6.14 -43.24 15.78
N ARG A 243 -6.93 -42.85 16.80
CA ARG A 243 -7.84 -43.78 17.48
C ARG A 243 -9.17 -43.09 17.79
N THR A 244 -10.21 -43.56 17.12
CA THR A 244 -11.58 -43.64 17.63
C THR A 244 -11.67 -44.80 18.63
N THR A 245 -12.33 -44.53 19.75
CA THR A 245 -13.28 -45.43 20.45
C THR A 245 -14.30 -44.53 21.11
#